data_AF-A0A2N3BT73-F1
#
_entry.id   AF-A0A2N3BT73-F1
#
_cell.length_a   1.000
_cell.length_b   1.000
_cell.length_c   1.000
_cell.angle_alpha   90.00
_cell.angle_beta   90.00
_cell.angle_gamma   90.00
#
_symmetry.space_group_name_H-M   'P 1'
#
loop_
_entity.id
_entity.type
_entity.pdbx_description
1 polymer ?
#
loop_
_entity_poly.entity_id
_entity_poly.type
_entity_poly.pdbx_seq_one_letter_code
_entity_poly.pdbx_strand_id
1 'polypeptide(L)'
;MNEIAELERRISAALARIGQGIDAVLADLADAGPLGPAAQDGGPAAEAELREALEAERAANAQLTERVRAIKEKQETMVGALERKVARLSQQLDAAGVELQRHKRLNAELTEANRALSEAARAGVAEPHLINRSMLTELEALRAARATEIAEMDEILSELKPLIGEVA
;
A
#
# COMPACT_ATOMS: atom_id res chain seq x y z
N MET A 1 21.83 30.30 -15.76
CA MET A 1 23.11 30.88 -15.29
C MET A 1 23.08 31.24 -13.80
N ASN A 2 21.96 31.76 -13.26
CA ASN A 2 21.87 32.12 -11.83
C ASN A 2 21.87 30.91 -10.87
N GLU A 3 21.28 29.79 -11.27
CA GLU A 3 21.19 28.56 -10.45
C GLU A 3 22.55 27.89 -10.23
N ILE A 4 23.47 27.99 -11.19
CA ILE A 4 24.82 27.42 -11.08
C ILE A 4 25.63 28.20 -10.02
N ALA A 5 25.54 29.54 -10.04
CA ALA A 5 26.20 30.39 -9.04
C ALA A 5 25.64 30.16 -7.62
N GLU A 6 24.35 29.87 -7.49
CA GLU A 6 23.74 29.52 -6.20
C GLU A 6 24.22 28.16 -5.69
N LEU A 7 24.32 27.16 -6.57
CA LEU A 7 24.88 25.84 -6.24
C LEU A 7 26.35 25.93 -5.85
N GLU A 8 27.17 26.71 -6.57
CA GLU A 8 28.59 26.94 -6.23
C GLU A 8 28.75 27.62 -4.86
N ARG A 9 27.88 28.59 -4.54
CA ARG A 9 27.87 29.25 -3.23
C ARG A 9 27.49 28.28 -2.10
N ARG A 10 26.52 27.40 -2.33
CA ARG A 10 26.11 26.38 -1.36
C ARG A 10 27.17 25.30 -1.17
N ILE A 11 27.83 24.85 -2.23
CA ILE A 11 28.92 23.88 -2.16
C ILE A 11 30.12 24.48 -1.40
N SER A 12 30.49 25.73 -1.70
CA SER A 12 31.59 26.40 -1.00
C SER A 12 31.32 26.57 0.49
N ALA A 13 30.08 26.92 0.86
CA ALA A 13 29.67 27.01 2.25
C ALA A 13 29.67 25.64 2.96
N ALA A 14 29.26 24.57 2.28
CA ALA A 14 29.30 23.21 2.82
C ALA A 14 30.75 22.74 3.05
N LEU A 15 31.64 22.98 2.09
CA LEU A 15 33.06 22.63 2.21
C LEU A 15 33.75 23.39 3.34
N ALA A 16 33.47 24.68 3.53
CA ALA A 16 33.99 25.47 4.64
C ALA A 16 33.55 24.92 6.00
N ARG A 17 32.28 24.48 6.11
CA ARG A 17 31.74 23.87 7.33
C ARG A 17 32.39 22.51 7.65
N ILE A 18 32.69 21.71 6.63
CA ILE A 18 33.40 20.43 6.78
C ILE A 18 34.83 20.69 7.25
N GLY A 19 35.53 21.68 6.67
CA GLY A 19 36.87 22.08 7.11
C GLY A 19 36.90 22.46 8.59
N GLN A 20 35.97 23.32 9.03
CA GLN A 20 35.85 23.71 10.44
C GLN A 20 35.54 22.52 11.36
N GLY A 21 34.72 21.56 10.90
CA GLY A 21 34.44 20.34 11.65
C GLY A 21 35.66 19.44 11.80
N ILE A 22 36.48 19.32 10.76
CA ILE A 22 37.73 18.54 10.80
C ILE A 22 38.75 19.20 11.72
N ASP A 23 38.90 20.52 11.65
CA ASP A 23 39.80 21.27 12.53
C ASP A 23 39.40 21.15 14.01
N ALA A 24 38.09 21.15 14.30
CA ALA A 24 37.58 20.93 15.65
C ALA A 24 37.89 19.51 16.17
N VAL A 25 37.71 18.48 15.33
CA VAL A 25 38.05 17.09 15.69
C VAL A 25 39.56 16.92 15.88
N LEU A 26 40.37 17.54 15.03
CA LEU A 26 41.83 17.53 15.17
C LEU A 26 42.29 18.26 16.44
N ALA A 27 41.64 19.36 16.81
CA ALA A 27 41.91 20.06 18.07
C ALA A 27 41.54 19.20 19.28
N ASP A 28 40.40 18.52 19.25
CA ASP A 28 39.95 17.60 20.31
C ASP A 28 40.91 16.41 20.46
N LEU A 29 41.41 15.88 19.35
CA LEU A 29 42.44 14.82 19.33
C LEU A 29 43.81 15.32 19.81
N ALA A 30 44.13 16.60 19.64
CA ALA A 30 45.38 17.20 20.11
C ALA A 30 45.35 17.50 21.62
N ASP A 31 44.17 17.85 22.16
CA ASP A 31 43.97 18.10 23.59
C ASP A 31 43.88 16.79 24.41
N ALA A 32 43.63 15.66 23.74
CA ALA A 32 43.62 14.32 24.35
C ALA A 32 45.00 13.82 24.86
N GLY A 33 46.09 14.56 24.60
CA GLY A 33 47.44 14.24 25.10
C GLY A 33 48.04 12.93 24.56
N PRO A 34 49.35 12.68 24.76
CA PRO A 34 49.96 11.42 24.34
C PRO A 34 49.36 10.27 25.17
N LEU A 35 48.87 9.23 24.51
CA LEU A 35 48.58 7.93 25.13
C LEU A 35 49.86 7.37 25.77
N GLY A 36 50.13 7.72 27.02
CA GLY A 36 51.06 6.99 27.87
C GLY A 36 50.62 5.53 27.97
N PRO A 37 51.55 4.58 28.19
CA PRO A 37 51.22 3.15 28.21
C PRO A 37 50.08 2.95 29.20
N ALA A 38 48.94 2.49 28.67
CA ALA A 38 47.78 2.14 29.48
C ALA A 38 48.28 1.23 30.60
N ALA A 39 48.15 1.72 31.84
CA ALA A 39 48.39 0.90 33.01
C ALA A 39 47.47 -0.32 32.87
N GLN A 40 48.09 -1.48 32.61
CA GLN A 40 47.42 -2.77 32.61
C GLN A 40 47.15 -3.22 34.06
N ASP A 41 46.67 -2.31 34.89
CA ASP A 41 46.22 -2.60 36.25
C ASP A 41 44.74 -2.98 36.23
N GLY A 42 44.38 -3.87 35.32
CA GLY A 42 43.13 -4.62 35.39
C GLY A 42 43.34 -5.83 36.28
N GLY A 43 43.31 -5.64 37.60
CA GLY A 43 43.31 -6.77 38.52
C GLY A 43 42.14 -7.74 38.23
N PRO A 44 42.15 -8.97 38.75
CA PRO A 44 41.14 -9.99 38.46
C PRO A 44 39.68 -9.54 38.72
N ALA A 45 39.49 -8.52 39.56
CA ALA A 45 38.19 -7.87 39.79
C ALA A 45 37.69 -7.04 38.59
N ALA A 46 38.56 -6.24 37.95
CA ALA A 46 38.20 -5.44 36.78
C ALA A 46 37.90 -6.32 35.55
N GLU A 47 38.61 -7.44 35.41
CA GLU A 47 38.28 -8.45 34.38
C GLU A 47 36.92 -9.12 34.65
N ALA A 48 36.56 -9.34 35.91
CA ALA A 48 35.28 -9.92 36.27
C ALA A 48 34.11 -8.97 35.97
N GLU A 49 34.24 -7.68 36.30
CA GLU A 49 33.25 -6.64 35.98
C GLU A 49 33.07 -6.47 34.47
N LEU A 50 34.16 -6.48 33.70
CA LEU A 50 34.09 -6.43 32.23
C LEU A 50 33.41 -7.66 31.63
N ARG A 51 33.64 -8.85 32.18
CA ARG A 51 32.95 -10.08 31.75
C ARG A 51 31.46 -10.03 32.08
N GLU A 52 31.08 -9.53 33.25
CA GLU A 52 29.68 -9.36 33.64
C GLU A 52 28.95 -8.36 32.74
N ALA A 53 29.57 -7.20 32.46
CA ALA A 53 29.03 -6.20 31.54
C ALA A 53 28.86 -6.76 30.12
N LEU A 54 29.82 -7.57 29.65
CA LEU A 54 29.77 -8.19 28.33
C LEU A 54 28.69 -9.27 28.23
N GLU A 55 28.46 -10.05 29.29
CA GLU A 55 27.33 -10.99 29.34
C GLU A 55 25.98 -10.26 29.43
N ALA A 56 25.90 -9.15 30.17
CA ALA A 56 24.70 -8.30 30.22
C ALA A 56 24.37 -7.70 28.85
N GLU A 57 25.37 -7.18 28.13
CA GLU A 57 25.22 -6.67 26.75
C GLU A 57 24.83 -7.78 25.77
N ARG A 58 25.43 -8.97 25.87
CA ARG A 58 25.04 -10.14 25.05
C ARG A 58 23.58 -10.52 25.28
N ALA A 59 23.14 -10.54 26.53
CA ALA A 59 21.75 -10.84 26.88
C ALA A 59 20.79 -9.76 26.34
N ALA A 60 21.14 -8.48 26.46
CA ALA A 60 20.36 -7.37 25.90
C ALA A 60 20.28 -7.46 24.36
N ASN A 61 21.40 -7.77 23.70
CA ASN A 61 21.47 -7.91 22.25
C ASN A 61 20.63 -9.10 21.75
N ALA A 62 20.66 -10.23 22.46
CA ALA A 62 19.81 -11.39 22.17
C ALA A 62 18.32 -11.03 22.27
N GLN A 63 17.92 -10.31 23.34
CA GLN A 63 16.54 -9.85 23.49
C GLN A 63 16.11 -8.87 22.39
N LEU A 64 16.97 -7.92 22.01
CA LEU A 64 16.69 -6.98 20.92
C LEU A 64 16.59 -7.69 19.58
N THR A 65 17.45 -8.67 19.31
CA THR A 65 17.42 -9.47 18.08
C THR A 65 16.11 -10.26 17.97
N GLU A 66 15.66 -10.90 19.05
CA GLU A 66 14.37 -11.59 19.08
C GLU A 66 13.19 -10.63 18.91
N ARG A 67 13.22 -9.45 19.54
CA ARG A 67 12.20 -8.41 19.33
C ARG A 67 12.14 -7.93 17.88
N VAL A 68 13.30 -7.67 17.26
CA VAL A 68 13.37 -7.27 15.85
C VAL A 68 12.83 -8.38 14.95
N ARG A 69 13.17 -9.64 15.23
CA ARG A 69 12.66 -10.80 14.50
C ARG A 69 11.14 -10.88 14.59
N ALA A 70 10.57 -10.80 15.80
CA ALA A 70 9.13 -10.83 16.02
C ALA A 70 8.41 -9.67 15.33
N ILE A 71 9.00 -8.46 15.35
CA ILE A 71 8.45 -7.30 14.63
C ILE A 71 8.48 -7.53 13.12
N LYS A 72 9.59 -8.04 12.57
CA LYS A 72 9.70 -8.34 11.13
C LYS A 72 8.67 -9.37 10.69
N GLU A 73 8.51 -10.47 11.43
CA GLU A 73 7.51 -11.50 11.14
C GLU A 73 6.08 -10.92 11.18
N LYS A 74 5.78 -10.08 12.19
CA LYS A 74 4.48 -9.38 12.26
C LYS A 74 4.28 -8.41 11.11
N GLN A 75 5.33 -7.72 10.67
CA GLN A 75 5.27 -6.79 9.54
C GLN A 75 5.08 -7.54 8.22
N GLU A 76 5.84 -8.61 7.98
CA GLU A 76 5.72 -9.44 6.78
C GLU A 76 4.32 -10.06 6.66
N THR A 77 3.76 -10.57 7.77
CA THR A 77 2.40 -11.11 7.80
C THR A 77 1.34 -10.03 7.53
N MET A 78 1.49 -8.84 8.13
CA MET A 78 0.58 -7.70 7.90
C MET A 78 0.65 -7.17 6.48
N VAL A 79 1.87 -6.98 5.95
CA VAL A 79 2.10 -6.51 4.58
C VAL A 79 1.52 -7.51 3.59
N GLY A 80 1.79 -8.80 3.75
CA GLY A 80 1.20 -9.82 2.89
C GLY A 80 -0.33 -9.87 2.94
N ALA A 81 -0.94 -9.63 4.12
CA ALA A 81 -2.40 -9.54 4.25
C ALA A 81 -2.96 -8.30 3.52
N LEU A 82 -2.30 -7.14 3.66
CA LEU A 82 -2.68 -5.92 2.97
C LEU A 82 -2.50 -6.03 1.46
N GLU A 83 -1.40 -6.60 0.97
CA GLU A 83 -1.16 -6.85 -0.46
C GLU A 83 -2.24 -7.73 -1.07
N ARG A 84 -2.63 -8.82 -0.39
CA ARG A 84 -3.76 -9.67 -0.82
C ARG A 84 -5.07 -8.91 -0.84
N LYS A 85 -5.32 -8.03 0.13
CA LYS A 85 -6.53 -7.20 0.17
C LYS A 85 -6.55 -6.18 -0.97
N VAL A 86 -5.43 -5.51 -1.25
CA VAL A 86 -5.28 -4.57 -2.37
C VAL A 86 -5.52 -5.30 -3.69
N ALA A 87 -4.88 -6.45 -3.91
CA ALA A 87 -5.06 -7.23 -5.13
C ALA A 87 -6.54 -7.61 -5.36
N ARG A 88 -7.24 -8.03 -4.30
CA ARG A 88 -8.69 -8.34 -4.36
C ARG A 88 -9.52 -7.11 -4.71
N LEU A 89 -9.30 -5.99 -4.02
CA LEU A 89 -10.04 -4.74 -4.26
C LEU A 89 -9.80 -4.19 -5.67
N SER A 90 -8.57 -4.30 -6.19
CA SER A 90 -8.26 -3.93 -7.57
C SER A 90 -9.03 -4.79 -8.58
N GLN A 91 -9.09 -6.10 -8.37
CA GLN A 91 -9.88 -7.00 -9.23
C GLN A 91 -11.38 -6.69 -9.18
N GLN A 92 -11.93 -6.40 -8.00
CA GLN A 92 -13.33 -5.98 -7.84
C GLN A 92 -13.60 -4.66 -8.56
N LEU A 93 -12.68 -3.69 -8.48
CA LEU A 93 -12.82 -2.41 -9.15
C LEU A 93 -12.82 -2.56 -10.68
N ASP A 94 -11.94 -3.40 -11.22
CA ASP A 94 -11.88 -3.69 -12.67
C ASP A 94 -13.18 -4.35 -13.15
N ALA A 95 -13.69 -5.34 -12.41
CA ALA A 95 -14.94 -6.02 -12.71
C ALA A 95 -16.14 -5.05 -12.68
N ALA A 96 -16.24 -4.22 -11.63
CA ALA A 96 -17.27 -3.19 -11.51
C ALA A 96 -17.17 -2.14 -12.64
N GLY A 97 -15.94 -1.81 -13.07
CA GLY A 97 -15.70 -0.93 -14.21
C GLY A 97 -16.28 -1.49 -15.52
N VAL A 98 -16.11 -2.78 -15.79
CA VAL A 98 -16.68 -3.46 -16.97
C VAL A 98 -18.21 -3.47 -16.92
N GLU A 99 -18.80 -3.85 -15.79
CA GLU A 99 -20.26 -3.87 -15.64
C GLU A 99 -20.86 -2.46 -15.74
N LEU A 100 -20.20 -1.43 -15.21
CA LEU A 100 -20.66 -0.04 -15.37
C LEU A 100 -20.71 0.39 -16.85
N GLN A 101 -19.70 0.03 -17.66
CA GLN A 101 -19.71 0.33 -19.09
C GLN A 101 -20.83 -0.42 -19.82
N ARG A 102 -21.05 -1.69 -19.46
CA ARG A 102 -22.16 -2.49 -19.98
C ARG A 102 -23.51 -1.87 -19.66
N HIS A 103 -23.74 -1.45 -18.41
CA HIS A 103 -24.96 -0.78 -18.00
C HIS A 103 -25.16 0.56 -18.73
N LYS A 104 -24.11 1.37 -18.90
CA LYS A 104 -24.19 2.62 -19.67
C LYS A 104 -24.62 2.37 -21.12
N ARG A 105 -24.04 1.34 -21.75
CA ARG A 105 -24.40 0.95 -23.11
C ARG A 105 -25.88 0.51 -23.21
N LEU A 106 -26.32 -0.40 -22.33
CA LEU A 106 -27.71 -0.86 -22.30
C LEU A 106 -28.70 0.29 -22.04
N ASN A 107 -28.34 1.24 -21.18
CA ASN A 107 -29.19 2.40 -20.91
C ASN A 107 -29.33 3.33 -22.13
N ALA A 108 -28.23 3.54 -22.88
CA ALA A 108 -28.25 4.29 -24.12
C ALA A 108 -29.13 3.58 -25.18
N GLU A 109 -28.96 2.27 -25.35
CA GLU A 109 -29.77 1.46 -26.26
C GLU A 109 -31.26 1.49 -25.88
N LEU A 110 -31.59 1.40 -24.59
CA LEU A 110 -32.97 1.49 -24.09
C LEU A 110 -33.57 2.89 -24.33
N THR A 111 -32.79 3.95 -24.15
CA THR A 111 -33.24 5.33 -24.41
C THR A 111 -33.52 5.55 -25.89
N GLU A 112 -32.66 5.03 -26.77
CA GLU A 112 -32.88 5.05 -28.22
C GLU A 112 -34.12 4.24 -28.62
N ALA A 113 -34.28 3.03 -28.09
CA ALA A 113 -35.44 2.19 -28.34
C ALA A 113 -36.76 2.86 -27.91
N ASN A 114 -36.79 3.47 -26.72
CA ASN A 114 -37.94 4.23 -26.23
C ASN A 114 -38.26 5.44 -27.10
N ARG A 115 -37.23 6.15 -27.58
CA ARG A 115 -37.40 7.28 -28.50
C ARG A 115 -38.04 6.83 -29.81
N ALA A 116 -37.53 5.75 -30.41
CA ALA A 116 -38.07 5.20 -31.64
C ALA A 116 -39.52 4.73 -31.49
N LEU A 117 -39.84 4.06 -30.37
CA LEU A 117 -41.22 3.67 -30.05
C LEU A 117 -42.15 4.88 -29.88
N SER A 118 -41.68 5.94 -29.21
CA SER A 118 -42.45 7.17 -29.02
C SER A 118 -42.71 7.89 -30.35
N GLU A 119 -41.71 7.95 -31.23
CA GLU A 119 -41.84 8.52 -32.58
C GLU A 119 -42.82 7.71 -33.44
N ALA A 120 -42.73 6.37 -33.43
CA ALA A 120 -43.65 5.49 -34.15
C ALA A 120 -45.09 5.58 -33.63
N ALA A 121 -45.26 5.62 -32.30
CA ALA A 121 -46.57 5.81 -31.67
C ALA A 121 -47.20 7.17 -32.03
N ARG A 122 -46.40 8.25 -32.09
CA ARG A 122 -46.87 9.57 -32.56
C ARG A 122 -47.23 9.59 -34.03
N ALA A 123 -46.50 8.83 -34.86
CA ALA A 123 -46.82 8.65 -36.27
C ALA A 123 -48.06 7.75 -36.50
N GLY A 124 -48.61 7.13 -35.45
CA GLY A 124 -49.70 6.17 -35.56
C GLY A 124 -49.31 4.86 -36.26
N VAL A 125 -48.01 4.59 -36.40
CA VAL A 125 -47.49 3.39 -37.05
C VAL A 125 -47.04 2.41 -35.98
N ALA A 126 -47.72 1.27 -35.88
CA ALA A 126 -47.25 0.16 -35.07
C ALA A 126 -46.28 -0.68 -35.91
N GLU A 127 -44.97 -0.49 -35.71
CA GLU A 127 -43.95 -1.32 -36.36
C GLU A 127 -43.59 -2.53 -35.48
N PRO A 128 -43.89 -3.78 -35.92
CA PRO A 128 -43.59 -4.99 -35.14
C PRO A 128 -42.10 -5.14 -34.79
N HIS A 129 -41.21 -4.64 -35.64
CA HIS A 129 -39.76 -4.67 -35.41
C HIS A 129 -39.32 -3.79 -34.24
N LEU A 130 -39.98 -2.64 -34.01
CA LEU A 130 -39.66 -1.76 -32.87
C LEU A 130 -40.12 -2.36 -31.54
N ILE A 131 -41.29 -3.02 -31.53
CA ILE A 131 -41.79 -3.75 -30.36
C ILE A 131 -40.85 -4.91 -30.03
N ASN A 132 -40.48 -5.72 -31.02
CA ASN A 132 -39.53 -6.82 -30.82
C ASN A 132 -38.18 -6.31 -30.31
N ARG A 133 -37.69 -5.18 -30.85
CA ARG A 133 -36.45 -4.55 -30.37
C ARG A 133 -36.56 -4.10 -28.92
N SER A 134 -37.67 -3.47 -28.52
CA SER A 134 -37.85 -3.03 -27.13
C SER A 134 -37.94 -4.20 -26.15
N MET A 135 -38.69 -5.24 -26.51
CA MET A 135 -38.81 -6.46 -25.69
C MET A 135 -37.45 -7.15 -25.53
N LEU A 136 -36.62 -7.20 -26.59
CA LEU A 136 -35.26 -7.72 -26.50
C LEU A 136 -34.37 -6.88 -25.58
N THR A 137 -34.39 -5.55 -25.71
CA THR A 137 -33.61 -4.66 -24.83
C THR A 137 -34.04 -4.75 -23.37
N GLU A 138 -35.34 -4.89 -23.10
CA GLU A 138 -35.86 -5.05 -21.74
C GLU A 138 -35.44 -6.39 -21.14
N LEU A 139 -35.49 -7.46 -21.93
CA LEU A 139 -35.06 -8.78 -21.50
C LEU A 139 -33.54 -8.85 -21.26
N GLU A 140 -32.74 -8.14 -22.04
CA GLU A 140 -31.31 -7.96 -21.78
C GLU A 140 -31.03 -7.14 -20.53
N ALA A 141 -31.80 -6.07 -20.28
CA ALA A 141 -31.70 -5.28 -19.06
C ALA A 141 -32.04 -6.09 -17.81
N LEU A 142 -33.12 -6.89 -17.85
CA LEU A 142 -33.50 -7.80 -16.75
C LEU A 142 -32.44 -8.87 -16.49
N ARG A 143 -31.84 -9.43 -17.55
CA ARG A 143 -30.75 -10.39 -17.42
C ARG A 143 -29.50 -9.77 -16.82
N ALA A 144 -29.16 -8.54 -17.20
CA ALA A 144 -28.04 -7.80 -16.62
C ALA A 144 -28.29 -7.52 -15.14
N ALA A 145 -29.48 -7.02 -14.77
CA ALA A 145 -29.86 -6.79 -13.38
C ALA A 145 -29.75 -8.07 -12.53
N ARG A 146 -30.29 -9.19 -13.03
CA ARG A 146 -30.22 -10.48 -12.33
C ARG A 146 -28.80 -11.00 -12.18
N ALA A 147 -27.92 -10.76 -13.17
CA ALA A 147 -26.51 -11.14 -13.07
C ALA A 147 -25.79 -10.32 -11.99
N THR A 148 -26.07 -9.01 -11.90
CA THR A 148 -25.54 -8.14 -10.85
C THR A 148 -26.02 -8.59 -9.47
N GLU A 149 -27.31 -8.87 -9.29
CA GLU A 149 -27.87 -9.39 -8.02
C GLU A 149 -27.19 -10.69 -7.56
N ILE A 150 -26.91 -11.61 -8.50
CA ILE A 150 -26.21 -12.87 -8.19
C ILE A 150 -24.77 -12.59 -7.78
N ALA A 151 -24.06 -11.70 -8.50
CA ALA A 151 -22.69 -11.33 -8.17
C ALA A 151 -22.57 -10.67 -6.79
N GLU A 152 -23.50 -9.76 -6.45
CA GLU A 152 -23.58 -9.14 -5.12
C GLU A 152 -23.85 -10.19 -4.04
N MET A 153 -24.75 -11.15 -4.30
CA MET A 153 -25.06 -12.22 -3.35
C MET A 153 -23.87 -13.17 -3.14
N ASP A 154 -23.15 -13.52 -4.21
CA ASP A 154 -21.92 -14.32 -4.12
C ASP A 154 -20.83 -13.58 -3.33
N GLU A 155 -20.70 -12.28 -3.51
CA GLU A 155 -19.78 -11.44 -2.74
C GLU A 155 -20.14 -11.44 -1.25
N ILE A 156 -21.41 -11.19 -0.90
CA ILE A 156 -21.91 -11.27 0.48
C ILE A 156 -21.65 -12.66 1.07
N LEU A 157 -21.95 -13.74 0.34
CA LEU A 157 -21.69 -15.10 0.80
C LEU A 157 -20.19 -15.35 1.02
N SER A 158 -19.32 -14.79 0.18
CA SER A 158 -17.87 -14.90 0.32
C SER A 158 -17.34 -14.20 1.58
N GLU A 159 -17.95 -13.09 1.98
CA GLU A 159 -17.61 -12.36 3.21
C GLU A 159 -18.19 -13.03 4.46
N LEU A 160 -19.39 -13.62 4.37
CA LEU A 160 -20.03 -14.33 5.48
C LEU A 160 -19.37 -15.69 5.78
N LYS A 161 -18.87 -16.39 4.75
CA LYS A 161 -18.27 -17.73 4.89
C LYS A 161 -17.13 -17.81 5.93
N PRO A 162 -16.14 -16.90 5.97
CA PRO A 162 -15.11 -16.91 7.02
C PRO A 162 -15.68 -16.63 8.41
N LEU A 163 -16.69 -15.76 8.55
CA LEU A 163 -17.32 -15.42 9.83
C LEU A 163 -18.12 -16.59 10.43
N ILE A 164 -18.67 -17.46 9.59
CA ILE A 164 -19.38 -18.67 10.02
C ILE A 164 -18.40 -19.81 10.33
N GLY A 165 -17.25 -19.87 9.64
CA GLY A 165 -16.22 -20.89 9.84
C GLY A 165 -15.38 -20.72 11.11
N GLU A 166 -15.26 -19.50 11.66
CA GLU A 166 -14.56 -19.22 12.93
C GLU A 166 -15.39 -19.58 14.19
N VAL A 167 -16.66 -19.98 14.05
CA VAL A 167 -17.56 -20.30 15.17
C VAL A 167 -17.62 -21.81 15.49
N ALA A 168 -16.77 -22.64 14.87
CA ALA A 168 -16.64 -24.08 15.15
C ALA A 168 -15.23 -24.44 15.62
#